data_AF-A0A438GXP8-F1
#
_entry.id   AF-A0A438GXP8-F1
#
_cell.length_a   1.000
_cell.length_b   1.000
_cell.length_c   1.000
_cell.angle_alpha   90.00
_cell.angle_beta   90.00
_cell.angle_gamma   90.00
#
_symmetry.space_group_name_H-M   'P 1'
#
loop_
_entity.id
_entity.type
_entity.pdbx_description
1 polymer ?
#
loop_
_entity_poly.entity_id
_entity_poly.type
_entity_poly.pdbx_seq_one_letter_code
_entity_poly.pdbx_strand_id
1 'polypeptide(L)'
;MFTVPLLPLALCVLGILDEMPVFYNLNAVEKREVVIVILQIVRNLDDASLVKAWQQSIARTRLFFKLLEECLILFEHRKPADSMLIGCSSRSPSGDGPVSPKYSDRLSPAINNYLSEASRQEVRPQGTPENGYLWQRVNSHLSSPSQPYSLREALAQAQSSRIGASTQALRESLHPMLRQKLELWEENLSAAVSLQVLEITEKFSTTAASHSIATDFGKLDCITSVFMSFFSRNQPLVFWKALFPVFNSVFNLHGATLMSRENDRFLKQVAFHLLRLAVFRNDNIRKRTVIGLLILVRSSFYYFMQTARLRVMLTITLSELMSDVQVTQMKSDGTLEESGEARRLRKSLEEMADEARSHNLLRECGLPENALVVIPEKLSENQWSWSEVKYLSDSLLLALDASLEHALLASVMTMDRYSAAESFHKLALAFAPVPDLHIMWLLHLCDAHQEMQSWAEAAQCAVAVAGVVMQVNYCYGACNAIDVTDIYGV
;
A
#
# COMPACT_ATOMS: atom_id res chain seq x y z
N MET A 1 25.02 7.89 -29.88
CA MET A 1 24.57 8.47 -31.16
C MET A 1 24.14 7.32 -32.07
N PHE A 2 22.91 6.81 -31.90
CA PHE A 2 22.28 5.88 -32.83
C PHE A 2 20.79 6.26 -32.86
N THR A 3 20.41 7.02 -33.89
CA THR A 3 19.03 7.27 -34.28
C THR A 3 18.52 6.03 -34.99
N VAL A 4 17.96 5.08 -34.24
CA VAL A 4 17.07 4.07 -34.81
C VAL A 4 15.73 4.76 -35.05
N PRO A 5 15.07 4.59 -36.21
CA PRO A 5 13.77 5.19 -36.44
C PRO A 5 12.80 4.79 -35.32
N LEU A 6 11.90 5.68 -34.91
CA LEU A 6 11.01 5.55 -33.74
C LEU A 6 9.78 4.64 -34.01
N LEU A 7 9.39 4.50 -35.29
CA LEU A 7 8.22 3.71 -35.72
C LEU A 7 8.33 2.18 -35.47
N PRO A 8 9.49 1.51 -35.68
CA PRO A 8 9.69 0.09 -35.35
C PRO A 8 9.58 -0.23 -33.86
N LEU A 9 9.86 0.72 -32.95
CA LEU A 9 9.86 0.47 -31.51
C LEU A 9 8.44 0.41 -30.93
N ALA A 10 7.52 1.26 -31.43
CA ALA A 10 6.10 1.18 -31.09
C ALA A 10 5.48 -0.14 -31.57
N LEU A 11 5.85 -0.58 -32.79
CA LEU A 11 5.48 -1.88 -33.33
C LEU A 11 6.09 -3.03 -32.52
N CYS A 12 7.29 -2.87 -31.96
CA CYS A 12 7.89 -3.87 -31.06
C CYS A 12 7.07 -4.03 -29.77
N VAL A 13 6.67 -2.94 -29.09
CA VAL A 13 5.85 -3.06 -27.87
C VAL A 13 4.50 -3.72 -28.19
N LEU A 14 3.88 -3.36 -29.31
CA LEU A 14 2.62 -3.96 -29.75
C LEU A 14 2.78 -5.43 -30.14
N GLY A 15 3.85 -5.80 -30.85
CA GLY A 15 4.15 -7.19 -31.18
C GLY A 15 4.50 -8.05 -29.96
N ILE A 16 5.16 -7.46 -28.94
CA ILE A 16 5.43 -8.13 -27.66
C ILE A 16 4.12 -8.49 -26.94
N LEU A 17 3.09 -7.63 -27.02
CA LEU A 17 1.78 -7.90 -26.42
C LEU A 17 1.02 -9.02 -27.16
N ASP A 18 1.18 -9.12 -28.49
CA ASP A 18 0.57 -10.19 -29.27
C ASP A 18 1.22 -11.56 -28.94
N GLU A 19 2.50 -11.59 -28.53
CA GLU A 19 3.23 -12.79 -28.07
C GLU A 19 3.12 -13.07 -26.56
N MET A 20 2.19 -12.40 -25.86
CA MET A 20 1.94 -12.60 -24.41
C MET A 20 1.82 -14.07 -23.98
N PRO A 21 1.18 -14.99 -24.72
CA PRO A 21 1.13 -16.41 -24.34
C PRO A 21 2.52 -17.04 -24.20
N VAL A 22 3.48 -16.65 -25.03
CA VAL A 22 4.87 -17.11 -24.94
C VAL A 22 5.51 -16.60 -23.65
N PHE A 23 5.29 -15.32 -23.31
CA PHE A 23 5.78 -14.72 -22.07
C PHE A 23 5.27 -15.47 -20.83
N TYR A 24 4.00 -15.87 -20.79
CA TYR A 24 3.45 -16.57 -19.63
C TYR A 24 4.04 -17.97 -19.42
N ASN A 25 4.53 -18.61 -20.49
CA ASN A 25 5.20 -19.91 -20.44
C ASN A 25 6.67 -19.85 -19.98
N LEU A 26 7.28 -18.66 -19.93
CA LEU A 26 8.64 -18.47 -19.43
C LEU A 26 8.73 -18.72 -17.92
N ASN A 27 9.89 -19.20 -17.46
CA ASN A 27 10.17 -19.25 -16.03
C ASN A 27 10.37 -17.82 -15.47
N ALA A 28 10.26 -17.66 -14.15
CA ALA A 28 10.27 -16.33 -13.55
C ALA A 28 11.60 -15.56 -13.72
N VAL A 29 12.72 -16.26 -13.97
CA VAL A 29 14.01 -15.62 -14.27
C VAL A 29 14.00 -15.06 -15.70
N GLU A 30 13.58 -15.87 -16.67
CA GLU A 30 13.42 -15.44 -18.07
C GLU A 30 12.44 -14.26 -18.18
N LYS A 31 11.33 -14.31 -17.42
CA LYS A 31 10.38 -13.20 -17.34
C LYS A 31 11.05 -11.90 -16.87
N ARG A 32 11.89 -11.96 -15.83
CA ARG A 32 12.63 -10.78 -15.36
C ARG A 32 13.54 -10.20 -16.45
N GLU A 33 14.24 -11.03 -17.22
CA GLU A 33 15.14 -10.55 -18.29
C GLU A 33 14.35 -9.86 -19.41
N VAL A 34 13.28 -10.52 -19.89
CA VAL A 34 12.40 -9.98 -20.94
C VAL A 34 11.76 -8.68 -20.50
N VAL A 35 11.26 -8.61 -19.26
CA VAL A 35 10.65 -7.39 -18.72
C VAL A 35 11.64 -6.22 -18.64
N ILE A 36 12.90 -6.44 -18.26
CA ILE A 36 13.89 -5.34 -18.27
C ILE A 36 14.06 -4.78 -19.69
N VAL A 37 14.14 -5.65 -20.70
CA VAL A 37 14.24 -5.20 -22.10
C VAL A 37 13.01 -4.39 -22.50
N ILE A 38 11.81 -4.87 -22.16
CA ILE A 38 10.56 -4.16 -22.45
C ILE A 38 10.53 -2.80 -21.76
N LEU A 39 10.83 -2.75 -20.46
CA LEU A 39 10.87 -1.51 -19.69
C LEU A 39 11.90 -0.53 -20.27
N GLN A 40 13.07 -1.01 -20.71
CA GLN A 40 14.06 -0.15 -21.35
C GLN A 40 13.60 0.38 -22.71
N ILE A 41 12.84 -0.40 -23.48
CA ILE A 41 12.19 0.07 -24.72
C ILE A 41 11.16 1.15 -24.40
N VAL A 42 10.25 0.88 -23.46
CA VAL A 42 9.18 1.82 -23.07
C VAL A 42 9.77 3.13 -22.52
N ARG A 43 10.87 3.05 -21.75
CA ARG A 43 11.57 4.25 -21.22
C ARG A 43 12.10 5.16 -22.31
N ASN A 44 12.51 4.58 -23.44
CA ASN A 44 13.12 5.30 -24.56
C ASN A 44 12.11 5.61 -25.68
N LEU A 45 10.86 5.18 -25.54
CA LEU A 45 9.79 5.45 -26.49
C LEU A 45 9.29 6.89 -26.30
N ASP A 46 8.99 7.58 -27.39
CA ASP A 46 8.38 8.91 -27.32
C ASP A 46 6.90 8.84 -26.92
N ASP A 47 6.41 9.90 -26.30
CA ASP A 47 5.05 9.98 -25.77
C ASP A 47 3.98 9.77 -26.83
N ALA A 48 4.18 10.29 -28.05
CA ALA A 48 3.21 10.17 -29.12
C ALA A 48 3.06 8.70 -29.57
N SER A 49 4.16 7.97 -29.66
CA SER A 49 4.16 6.54 -29.96
C SER A 49 3.46 5.71 -28.87
N LEU A 50 3.70 6.01 -27.59
CA LEU A 50 3.06 5.30 -26.48
C LEU A 50 1.54 5.56 -26.45
N VAL A 51 1.12 6.82 -26.63
CA VAL A 51 -0.30 7.19 -26.69
C VAL A 51 -0.99 6.53 -27.88
N LYS A 52 -0.34 6.49 -29.06
CA LYS A 52 -0.87 5.76 -30.23
C LYS A 52 -1.06 4.28 -29.95
N ALA A 53 -0.21 3.65 -29.15
CA ALA A 53 -0.40 2.24 -28.77
C ALA A 53 -1.68 2.06 -27.95
N TRP A 54 -1.96 2.96 -27.01
CA TRP A 54 -3.18 2.92 -26.18
C TRP A 54 -4.47 3.30 -26.93
N GLN A 55 -4.35 4.01 -28.05
CA GLN A 55 -5.49 4.35 -28.91
C GLN A 55 -6.08 3.16 -29.67
N GLN A 56 -5.28 2.12 -29.92
CA GLN A 56 -5.67 1.06 -30.85
C GLN A 56 -6.74 0.12 -30.31
N SER A 57 -6.63 -0.30 -29.05
CA SER A 57 -7.51 -1.33 -28.48
C SER A 57 -7.51 -1.33 -26.96
N ILE A 58 -8.70 -1.32 -26.35
CA ILE A 58 -8.89 -1.48 -24.91
C ILE A 58 -8.26 -2.79 -24.41
N ALA A 59 -8.37 -3.88 -25.17
CA ALA A 59 -7.81 -5.17 -24.79
C ALA A 59 -6.28 -5.15 -24.72
N ARG A 60 -5.62 -4.51 -25.70
CA ARG A 60 -4.15 -4.35 -25.69
C ARG A 60 -3.68 -3.43 -24.56
N THR A 61 -4.39 -2.33 -24.32
CA THR A 61 -4.13 -1.44 -23.19
C THR A 61 -4.22 -2.20 -21.86
N ARG A 62 -5.26 -3.02 -21.67
CA ARG A 62 -5.41 -3.86 -20.47
C ARG A 62 -4.27 -4.88 -20.34
N LEU A 63 -3.85 -5.53 -21.43
CA LEU A 63 -2.72 -6.47 -21.41
C LEU A 63 -1.40 -5.77 -21.06
N PHE A 64 -1.18 -4.56 -21.58
CA PHE A 64 -0.02 -3.75 -21.22
C PHE A 64 0.01 -3.42 -19.72
N PHE A 65 -1.12 -3.03 -19.13
CA PHE A 65 -1.20 -2.77 -17.70
C PHE A 65 -1.02 -4.04 -16.86
N LYS A 66 -1.55 -5.20 -17.30
CA LYS A 66 -1.25 -6.48 -16.66
C LYS A 66 0.24 -6.81 -16.66
N LEU A 67 0.95 -6.52 -17.77
CA LEU A 67 2.41 -6.67 -17.81
C LEU A 67 3.09 -5.75 -16.78
N LEU A 68 2.63 -4.50 -16.62
CA LEU A 68 3.16 -3.60 -15.59
C LEU A 68 2.92 -4.12 -14.17
N GLU A 69 1.76 -4.74 -13.91
CA GLU A 69 1.50 -5.41 -12.63
C GLU A 69 2.46 -6.59 -12.39
N GLU A 70 2.71 -7.40 -13.42
CA GLU A 70 3.71 -8.47 -13.38
C GLU A 70 5.13 -7.93 -13.11
N CYS A 71 5.49 -6.75 -13.66
CA CYS A 71 6.75 -6.08 -13.32
C CYS A 71 6.84 -5.80 -11.81
N LEU A 72 5.76 -5.34 -11.19
CA LEU A 72 5.76 -5.06 -9.75
C LEU A 72 5.87 -6.34 -8.91
N ILE A 73 5.35 -7.47 -9.39
CA ILE A 73 5.48 -8.78 -8.72
C ILE A 73 6.91 -9.32 -8.85
N LEU A 74 7.43 -9.37 -10.07
CA LEU A 74 8.72 -9.99 -10.38
C LEU A 74 9.90 -9.26 -9.74
N PHE A 75 9.76 -7.94 -9.53
CA PHE A 75 10.79 -7.08 -8.96
C PHE A 75 10.48 -6.61 -7.54
N GLU A 76 9.49 -7.23 -6.87
CA GLU A 76 9.24 -6.99 -5.45
C GLU A 76 10.49 -7.39 -4.63
N HIS A 77 11.03 -6.45 -3.86
CA HIS A 77 12.17 -6.70 -2.98
C HIS A 77 11.72 -6.73 -1.52
N ARG A 78 11.82 -7.90 -0.88
CA ARG A 78 11.56 -8.07 0.55
C ARG A 78 12.88 -8.18 1.32
N LYS A 79 13.06 -7.32 2.32
CA LYS A 79 14.12 -7.49 3.32
C LYS A 79 13.65 -8.53 4.36
N PRO A 80 14.53 -9.40 4.86
CA PRO A 80 14.16 -10.42 5.85
C PRO A 80 13.48 -9.85 7.11
N ALA A 81 13.83 -8.61 7.50
CA ALA A 81 13.26 -7.93 8.66
C ALA A 81 11.88 -7.25 8.37
N ASP A 82 11.56 -7.00 7.11
CA ASP A 82 10.32 -6.29 6.71
C ASP A 82 9.11 -7.24 6.59
N SER A 83 9.34 -8.57 6.67
CA SER A 83 8.27 -9.57 6.66
C SER A 83 7.27 -9.34 7.81
N MET A 84 7.71 -8.79 8.95
CA MET A 84 6.82 -8.56 10.10
C MET A 84 5.71 -7.53 9.89
N LEU A 85 5.75 -6.71 8.82
CA LEU A 85 4.73 -5.69 8.58
C LEU A 85 3.93 -5.92 7.29
N ILE A 86 4.52 -6.56 6.27
CA ILE A 86 3.83 -6.80 5.00
C ILE A 86 3.37 -8.26 4.82
N GLY A 87 3.90 -9.21 5.60
CA GLY A 87 3.40 -10.58 5.59
C GLY A 87 3.88 -11.40 6.79
N CYS A 88 3.03 -11.48 7.82
CA CYS A 88 2.78 -12.64 8.70
C CYS A 88 2.22 -12.12 10.03
N SER A 89 0.98 -12.52 10.32
CA SER A 89 0.49 -12.57 11.70
C SER A 89 1.43 -13.50 12.49
N SER A 90 1.73 -13.16 13.75
CA SER A 90 2.53 -14.00 14.66
C SER A 90 1.87 -15.36 14.97
N ARG A 91 0.68 -15.63 14.42
CA ARG A 91 -0.08 -16.87 14.57
C ARG A 91 -0.10 -17.78 13.33
N SER A 92 0.57 -17.44 12.24
CA SER A 92 0.74 -18.34 11.10
C SER A 92 2.17 -18.91 11.06
N PRO A 93 2.37 -20.25 10.95
CA PRO A 93 3.69 -20.80 10.71
C PRO A 93 4.26 -20.14 9.46
N SER A 94 5.51 -19.70 9.52
CA SER A 94 6.28 -19.06 8.44
C SER A 94 5.87 -19.58 7.07
N GLY A 95 4.96 -18.86 6.42
CA GLY A 95 4.43 -19.23 5.12
C GLY A 95 5.46 -18.86 4.08
N ASP A 96 6.21 -19.84 3.59
CA ASP A 96 6.96 -19.80 2.34
C ASP A 96 5.99 -19.51 1.19
N GLY A 97 5.60 -18.24 1.03
CA GLY A 97 5.11 -17.76 -0.25
C GLY A 97 6.24 -17.83 -1.27
N PRO A 98 5.96 -18.08 -2.56
CA PRO A 98 7.00 -18.21 -3.57
C PRO A 98 7.83 -16.92 -3.61
N VAL A 99 9.07 -17.00 -3.12
CA VAL A 99 10.02 -15.88 -3.17
C VAL A 99 10.30 -15.60 -4.65
N SER A 100 10.06 -14.36 -5.09
CA SER A 100 10.39 -13.93 -6.45
C SER A 100 11.90 -14.19 -6.69
N PRO A 101 12.27 -14.88 -7.79
CA PRO A 101 13.67 -15.26 -7.99
C PRO A 101 14.50 -14.00 -8.18
N LYS A 102 15.54 -13.81 -7.36
CA LYS A 102 16.39 -12.61 -7.40
C LYS A 102 17.48 -12.78 -8.45
N TYR A 103 17.82 -11.71 -9.16
CA TYR A 103 18.99 -11.70 -10.05
C TYR A 103 20.27 -12.03 -9.27
N SER A 104 20.33 -11.54 -8.03
CA SER A 104 21.38 -11.83 -7.05
C SER A 104 21.54 -13.32 -6.73
N ASP A 105 20.55 -14.18 -7.04
CA ASP A 105 20.63 -15.63 -6.80
C ASP A 105 21.44 -16.37 -7.87
N ARG A 106 21.64 -15.78 -9.05
CA ARG A 106 22.38 -16.40 -10.17
C ARG A 106 23.72 -15.74 -10.49
N LEU A 107 24.07 -14.64 -9.80
CA LEU A 107 25.28 -13.84 -10.09
C LEU A 107 25.44 -13.66 -11.61
N SER A 108 24.42 -13.09 -12.27
CA SER A 108 24.40 -12.90 -13.72
C SER A 108 25.64 -12.13 -14.23
N PRO A 109 25.98 -12.16 -15.53
CA PRO A 109 27.12 -11.39 -16.06
C PRO A 109 27.09 -9.90 -15.69
N ALA A 110 25.90 -9.29 -15.67
CA ALA A 110 25.72 -7.91 -15.22
C ALA A 110 26.07 -7.71 -13.74
N ILE A 111 25.66 -8.66 -12.88
CA ILE A 111 26.00 -8.65 -11.46
C ILE A 111 27.49 -8.88 -11.24
N ASN A 112 28.12 -9.78 -11.99
CA ASN A 112 29.58 -9.99 -11.90
C ASN A 112 30.35 -8.74 -12.29
N ASN A 113 29.90 -8.02 -13.32
CA ASN A 113 30.48 -6.73 -13.71
C ASN A 113 30.29 -5.69 -12.61
N TYR A 114 29.08 -5.58 -12.03
CA TYR A 114 28.80 -4.69 -10.90
C TYR A 114 29.67 -4.99 -9.68
N LEU A 115 29.79 -6.26 -9.28
CA LEU A 115 30.63 -6.69 -8.17
C LEU A 115 32.12 -6.42 -8.43
N SER A 116 32.57 -6.67 -9.66
CA SER A 116 33.95 -6.38 -10.07
C SER A 116 34.25 -4.89 -9.94
N GLU A 117 33.34 -4.02 -10.36
CA GLU A 117 33.47 -2.57 -10.22
C GLU A 117 33.40 -2.13 -8.75
N ALA A 118 32.44 -2.67 -7.98
CA ALA A 118 32.31 -2.38 -6.55
C ALA A 118 33.57 -2.76 -5.76
N SER A 119 34.23 -3.86 -6.11
CA SER A 119 35.49 -4.29 -5.47
C SER A 119 36.70 -3.42 -5.82
N ARG A 120 36.65 -2.69 -6.95
CA ARG A 120 37.72 -1.76 -7.37
C ARG A 120 37.64 -0.43 -6.63
N GLN A 121 36.44 0.00 -6.25
CA GLN A 121 36.20 1.32 -5.64
C GLN A 121 36.76 1.45 -4.21
N GLU A 122 37.09 0.36 -3.52
CA GLU A 122 37.76 0.41 -2.20
C GLU A 122 39.26 0.69 -2.25
N VAL A 123 39.92 0.51 -3.40
CA VAL A 123 41.38 0.67 -3.51
C VAL A 123 41.80 2.15 -3.63
N ARG A 124 40.84 3.09 -3.69
CA ARG A 124 41.14 4.52 -3.65
C ARG A 124 41.12 5.04 -2.22
N PRO A 125 42.22 5.58 -1.67
CA PRO A 125 42.13 6.38 -0.45
C PRO A 125 41.26 7.60 -0.75
N GLN A 126 40.06 7.63 -0.17
CA GLN A 126 39.14 8.75 -0.29
C GLN A 126 39.77 9.98 0.36
N GLY A 127 40.12 10.97 -0.47
CA GLY A 127 39.90 12.37 -0.09
C GLY A 127 38.42 12.55 0.26
N THR A 128 38.18 13.22 1.37
CA THR A 128 36.89 13.53 2.01
C THR A 128 35.72 13.73 1.03
N PRO A 129 34.60 12.99 1.19
CA PRO A 129 33.31 13.40 0.69
C PRO A 129 32.47 14.02 1.82
N GLU A 130 31.99 15.25 1.58
CA GLU A 130 30.89 15.87 2.32
C GLU A 130 29.57 15.15 1.97
N ASN A 131 29.18 14.17 2.78
CA ASN A 131 27.77 13.89 3.13
C ASN A 131 27.72 12.70 4.09
N GLY A 132 27.35 13.00 5.33
CA GLY A 132 27.34 12.05 6.43
C GLY A 132 26.26 10.98 6.28
N TYR A 133 26.70 9.76 5.97
CA TYR A 133 26.19 8.56 6.63
C TYR A 133 27.38 7.85 7.24
N LEU A 134 27.43 7.92 8.56
CA LEU A 134 28.48 7.42 9.43
C LEU A 134 28.46 5.89 9.36
N TRP A 135 29.21 5.31 8.42
CA TRP A 135 29.48 3.88 8.38
C TRP A 135 30.25 3.53 9.65
N GLN A 136 29.53 3.14 10.70
CA GLN A 136 30.13 2.65 11.92
C GLN A 136 30.91 1.39 11.52
N ARG A 137 32.24 1.54 11.51
CA ARG A 137 33.23 0.49 11.36
C ARG A 137 32.88 -0.56 12.42
N VAL A 138 32.17 -1.61 12.03
CA VAL A 138 31.91 -2.77 12.90
C VAL A 138 33.29 -3.28 13.30
N ASN A 139 33.55 -3.25 14.60
CA ASN A 139 34.84 -3.58 15.20
C ASN A 139 35.39 -4.89 14.63
N SER A 140 36.52 -4.76 13.94
CA SER A 140 37.37 -5.82 13.43
C SER A 140 38.13 -6.49 14.59
N HIS A 141 37.44 -7.16 15.49
CA HIS A 141 38.06 -7.95 16.57
C HIS A 141 37.64 -9.43 16.59
N LEU A 142 37.05 -9.94 15.50
CA LEU A 142 36.75 -11.36 15.32
C LEU A 142 37.38 -11.95 14.03
N SER A 143 38.47 -11.37 13.55
CA SER A 143 39.20 -11.89 12.39
C SER A 143 40.00 -13.13 12.78
N SER A 144 39.52 -14.30 12.37
CA SER A 144 40.36 -15.51 12.29
C SER A 144 41.50 -15.29 11.27
N PRO A 145 42.66 -15.97 11.39
CA PRO A 145 43.88 -15.68 10.61
C PRO A 145 43.79 -15.99 9.10
N SER A 146 42.63 -16.35 8.57
CA SER A 146 42.43 -16.91 7.23
C SER A 146 41.41 -16.16 6.36
N GLN A 147 41.02 -14.92 6.71
CA GLN A 147 40.18 -14.10 5.84
C GLN A 147 41.01 -13.34 4.78
N PRO A 148 40.61 -13.35 3.49
CA PRO A 148 41.34 -12.68 2.41
C PRO A 148 41.43 -11.17 2.67
N TYR A 149 42.64 -10.62 2.47
CA TYR A 149 42.99 -9.24 2.86
C TYR A 149 42.45 -8.17 1.90
N SER A 150 41.71 -8.54 0.84
CA SER A 150 41.00 -7.59 -0.02
C SER A 150 39.69 -8.15 -0.58
N LEU A 151 38.66 -7.29 -0.78
CA LEU A 151 37.39 -7.67 -1.44
C LEU A 151 37.60 -8.27 -2.83
N ARG A 152 38.65 -7.82 -3.54
CA ARG A 152 39.04 -8.33 -4.84
C ARG A 152 39.51 -9.78 -4.77
N GLU A 153 40.32 -10.13 -3.77
CA GLU A 153 40.74 -11.51 -3.53
C GLU A 153 39.58 -12.39 -3.09
N ALA A 154 38.67 -11.87 -2.25
CA ALA A 154 37.46 -12.60 -1.84
C ALA A 154 36.54 -12.92 -3.05
N LEU A 155 36.36 -11.98 -3.98
CA LEU A 155 35.64 -12.25 -5.23
C LEU A 155 36.36 -13.27 -6.12
N ALA A 156 37.67 -13.14 -6.27
CA ALA A 156 38.46 -14.05 -7.10
C ALA A 156 38.42 -15.49 -6.55
N GLN A 157 38.46 -15.66 -5.22
CA GLN A 157 38.33 -16.95 -4.55
C GLN A 157 36.91 -17.54 -4.70
N ALA A 158 35.86 -16.72 -4.56
CA ALA A 158 34.50 -17.18 -4.82
C ALA A 158 34.32 -17.62 -6.28
N GLN A 159 34.90 -16.89 -7.23
CA GLN A 159 34.85 -17.23 -8.67
C GLN A 159 35.71 -18.45 -9.06
N SER A 160 36.81 -18.70 -8.36
CA SER A 160 37.68 -19.87 -8.62
C SER A 160 37.13 -21.17 -8.03
N SER A 161 36.27 -21.10 -6.99
CA SER A 161 35.60 -22.24 -6.37
C SER A 161 34.53 -22.95 -7.24
N ARG A 162 34.48 -22.65 -8.55
CA ARG A 162 33.48 -23.06 -9.56
C ARG A 162 33.26 -24.56 -9.76
N ILE A 163 33.96 -25.45 -9.07
CA ILE A 163 33.82 -26.90 -9.27
C ILE A 163 32.76 -27.42 -8.28
N GLY A 164 31.49 -27.36 -8.68
CA GLY A 164 30.40 -28.16 -8.09
C GLY A 164 29.47 -27.50 -7.05
N ALA A 165 29.66 -26.22 -6.70
CA ALA A 165 28.80 -25.51 -5.73
C ALA A 165 27.56 -24.87 -6.38
N SER A 166 26.41 -24.91 -5.69
CA SER A 166 25.19 -24.18 -6.11
C SER A 166 25.40 -22.66 -6.04
N THR A 167 24.70 -21.88 -6.86
CA THR A 167 24.82 -20.40 -6.87
C THR A 167 24.47 -19.76 -5.53
N GLN A 168 23.59 -20.41 -4.75
CA GLN A 168 23.27 -20.03 -3.38
C GLN A 168 24.49 -20.14 -2.44
N ALA A 169 25.22 -21.26 -2.49
CA ALA A 169 26.43 -21.46 -1.70
C ALA A 169 27.52 -20.43 -2.06
N LEU A 170 27.62 -20.06 -3.34
CA LEU A 170 28.51 -19.00 -3.80
C LEU A 170 28.13 -17.64 -3.20
N ARG A 171 26.85 -17.28 -3.17
CA ARG A 171 26.37 -16.04 -2.55
C ARG A 171 26.70 -15.99 -1.06
N GLU A 172 26.46 -17.08 -0.34
CA GLU A 172 26.73 -17.17 1.09
C GLU A 172 28.24 -17.10 1.39
N SER A 173 29.07 -17.59 0.48
CA SER A 173 30.53 -17.49 0.56
C SER A 173 31.10 -16.10 0.27
N LEU A 174 30.32 -15.19 -0.33
CA LEU A 174 30.79 -13.83 -0.62
C LEU A 174 31.12 -13.06 0.67
N HIS A 175 32.05 -12.13 0.57
CA HIS A 175 32.34 -11.20 1.67
C HIS A 175 31.07 -10.40 2.07
N PRO A 176 30.81 -10.13 3.37
CA PRO A 176 29.60 -9.45 3.82
C PRO A 176 29.31 -8.12 3.10
N MET A 177 30.34 -7.34 2.79
CA MET A 177 30.18 -6.07 2.05
C MET A 177 29.66 -6.25 0.62
N LEU A 178 30.10 -7.32 -0.06
CA LEU A 178 29.64 -7.62 -1.42
C LEU A 178 28.20 -8.14 -1.40
N ARG A 179 27.84 -8.93 -0.37
CA ARG A 179 26.43 -9.31 -0.13
C ARG A 179 25.56 -8.08 0.08
N GLN A 180 26.00 -7.10 0.88
CA GLN A 180 25.28 -5.85 1.07
C GLN A 180 25.13 -5.07 -0.25
N LYS A 181 26.16 -5.02 -1.10
CA LYS A 181 26.08 -4.40 -2.42
C LYS A 181 25.07 -5.11 -3.34
N LEU A 182 24.94 -6.44 -3.26
CA LEU A 182 23.91 -7.18 -3.99
C LEU A 182 22.49 -6.83 -3.53
N GLU A 183 22.26 -6.74 -2.21
CA GLU A 183 20.95 -6.32 -1.68
C GLU A 183 20.59 -4.91 -2.14
N LEU A 184 21.54 -3.97 -2.10
CA LEU A 184 21.34 -2.61 -2.60
C LEU A 184 21.04 -2.58 -4.10
N TRP A 185 21.67 -3.45 -4.88
CA TRP A 185 21.40 -3.54 -6.32
C TRP A 185 19.96 -4.01 -6.59
N GLU A 186 19.47 -5.01 -5.85
CA GLU A 186 18.07 -5.46 -5.97
C GLU A 186 17.07 -4.39 -5.49
N GLU A 187 17.37 -3.70 -4.39
CA GLU A 187 16.53 -2.59 -3.89
C GLU A 187 16.44 -1.45 -4.90
N ASN A 188 17.57 -1.08 -5.52
CA ASN A 188 17.61 -0.05 -6.56
C ASN A 188 16.85 -0.46 -7.82
N LEU A 189 16.95 -1.74 -8.22
CA LEU A 189 16.23 -2.26 -9.38
C LEU A 189 14.72 -2.26 -9.12
N SER A 190 14.30 -2.70 -7.93
CA SER A 190 12.89 -2.63 -7.49
C SER A 190 12.37 -1.20 -7.50
N ALA A 191 13.17 -0.23 -7.03
CA ALA A 191 12.82 1.18 -7.05
C ALA A 191 12.69 1.73 -8.47
N ALA A 192 13.65 1.42 -9.35
CA ALA A 192 13.64 1.87 -10.73
C ALA A 192 12.41 1.36 -11.50
N VAL A 193 12.10 0.07 -11.37
CA VAL A 193 10.91 -0.54 -12.00
C VAL A 193 9.62 0.10 -11.47
N SER A 194 9.48 0.21 -10.14
CA SER A 194 8.26 0.74 -9.53
C SER A 194 8.02 2.21 -9.88
N LEU A 195 9.08 3.03 -9.90
CA LEU A 195 9.01 4.43 -10.32
C LEU A 195 8.65 4.57 -11.80
N GLN A 196 9.20 3.71 -12.66
CA GLN A 196 8.87 3.73 -14.09
C GLN A 196 7.41 3.34 -14.33
N VAL A 197 6.91 2.31 -13.63
CA VAL A 197 5.48 1.93 -13.72
C VAL A 197 4.59 3.08 -13.24
N LEU A 198 4.99 3.79 -12.18
CA LEU A 198 4.28 4.97 -11.68
C LEU A 198 4.26 6.11 -12.72
N GLU A 199 5.38 6.40 -13.36
CA GLU A 199 5.49 7.42 -14.42
C GLU A 199 4.58 7.09 -15.61
N ILE A 200 4.57 5.83 -16.05
CA ILE A 200 3.68 5.35 -17.13
C ILE A 200 2.22 5.51 -16.71
N THR A 201 1.88 5.19 -15.45
CA THR A 201 0.52 5.32 -14.90
C THR A 201 0.07 6.78 -14.87
N GLU A 202 0.95 7.70 -14.49
CA GLU A 202 0.67 9.14 -14.51
C GLU A 202 0.39 9.63 -15.93
N LYS A 203 1.25 9.27 -16.90
CA LYS A 203 1.07 9.61 -18.32
C LYS A 203 -0.20 9.04 -18.92
N PHE A 204 -0.54 7.80 -18.57
CA PHE A 204 -1.81 7.20 -18.96
C PHE A 204 -2.99 7.97 -18.38
N SER A 205 -2.93 8.33 -17.09
CA SER A 205 -3.98 9.09 -16.41
C SER A 205 -4.24 10.46 -17.07
N THR A 206 -3.18 11.22 -17.37
CA THR A 206 -3.32 12.53 -18.04
C THR A 206 -3.88 12.38 -19.45
N THR A 207 -3.43 11.37 -20.19
CA THR A 207 -3.94 11.08 -21.53
C THR A 207 -5.41 10.63 -21.49
N ALA A 208 -5.78 9.76 -20.54
CA ALA A 208 -7.16 9.32 -20.32
C ALA A 208 -8.09 10.50 -20.03
N ALA A 209 -7.65 11.50 -19.25
CA ALA A 209 -8.46 12.68 -18.95
C ALA A 209 -8.85 13.47 -20.23
N SER A 210 -7.97 13.49 -21.23
CA SER A 210 -8.26 14.07 -22.55
C SER A 210 -9.14 13.21 -23.45
N HIS A 211 -9.60 12.03 -22.98
CA HIS A 211 -10.40 11.07 -23.73
C HIS A 211 -9.78 10.65 -25.08
N SER A 212 -8.45 10.69 -25.17
CA SER A 212 -7.71 10.46 -26.41
C SER A 212 -7.17 9.05 -26.57
N ILE A 213 -7.57 8.11 -25.71
CA ILE A 213 -7.11 6.70 -25.70
C ILE A 213 -8.29 5.73 -25.53
N ALA A 214 -8.07 4.47 -25.88
CA ALA A 214 -9.06 3.42 -25.71
C ALA A 214 -8.92 2.79 -24.32
N THR A 215 -9.82 3.15 -23.40
CA THR A 215 -9.94 2.56 -22.06
C THR A 215 -11.40 2.50 -21.60
N ASP A 216 -11.66 1.73 -20.54
CA ASP A 216 -12.93 1.77 -19.83
C ASP A 216 -12.96 3.00 -18.93
N PHE A 217 -13.72 4.04 -19.32
CA PHE A 217 -13.83 5.29 -18.56
C PHE A 217 -14.80 5.20 -17.37
N GLY A 218 -15.63 4.16 -17.29
CA GLY A 218 -16.54 3.95 -16.16
C GLY A 218 -15.85 3.35 -14.95
N LYS A 219 -14.88 2.45 -15.19
CA LYS A 219 -14.13 1.78 -14.12
C LYS A 219 -12.68 2.21 -14.00
N LEU A 220 -12.06 2.60 -15.12
CA LEU A 220 -10.63 2.86 -15.22
C LEU A 220 -9.79 1.68 -14.68
N ASP A 221 -10.17 0.45 -15.04
CA ASP A 221 -9.58 -0.80 -14.56
C ASP A 221 -8.04 -0.81 -14.58
N CYS A 222 -7.43 -0.23 -15.63
CA CYS A 222 -5.98 -0.12 -15.75
C CYS A 222 -5.35 0.68 -14.61
N ILE A 223 -5.97 1.81 -14.25
CA ILE A 223 -5.51 2.67 -13.15
C ILE A 223 -5.80 1.98 -11.81
N THR A 224 -7.02 1.48 -11.62
CA THR A 224 -7.41 0.86 -10.34
C THR A 224 -6.59 -0.40 -10.04
N SER A 225 -6.34 -1.28 -11.02
CA SER A 225 -5.53 -2.49 -10.82
C SER A 225 -4.07 -2.15 -10.50
N VAL A 226 -3.44 -1.21 -11.22
CA VAL A 226 -2.04 -0.83 -10.97
C VAL A 226 -1.87 -0.12 -9.63
N PHE A 227 -2.79 0.75 -9.22
CA PHE A 227 -2.75 1.33 -7.87
C PHE A 227 -2.92 0.27 -6.78
N MET A 228 -3.83 -0.69 -6.96
CA MET A 228 -3.95 -1.82 -6.04
C MET A 228 -2.66 -2.63 -5.97
N SER A 229 -2.03 -2.82 -7.11
CA SER A 229 -0.74 -3.44 -7.28
C SER A 229 0.40 -2.68 -6.58
N PHE A 230 0.37 -1.34 -6.53
CA PHE A 230 1.33 -0.54 -5.76
C PHE A 230 1.14 -0.70 -4.25
N PHE A 231 -0.10 -0.54 -3.77
CA PHE A 231 -0.42 -0.53 -2.34
C PHE A 231 -0.32 -1.90 -1.66
N SER A 232 -0.54 -2.98 -2.40
CA SER A 232 -0.51 -4.34 -1.86
C SER A 232 0.90 -4.96 -1.75
N ARG A 233 1.94 -4.27 -2.23
CA ARG A 233 3.31 -4.81 -2.32
C ARG A 233 4.31 -4.04 -1.48
N ASN A 234 5.45 -4.68 -1.18
CA ASN A 234 6.60 -3.99 -0.61
C ASN A 234 7.17 -3.00 -1.62
N GLN A 235 7.11 -1.71 -1.29
CA GLN A 235 7.63 -0.65 -2.14
C GLN A 235 8.82 0.08 -1.49
N PRO A 236 9.86 0.43 -2.25
CA PRO A 236 10.99 1.21 -1.75
C PRO A 236 10.58 2.58 -1.24
N LEU A 237 11.35 3.15 -0.29
CA LEU A 237 11.02 4.45 0.30
C LEU A 237 10.94 5.58 -0.75
N VAL A 238 11.77 5.53 -1.79
CA VAL A 238 11.77 6.51 -2.88
C VAL A 238 10.46 6.46 -3.67
N PHE A 239 9.87 5.27 -3.84
CA PHE A 239 8.58 5.11 -4.50
C PHE A 239 7.47 5.82 -3.73
N TRP A 240 7.38 5.63 -2.41
CA TRP A 240 6.38 6.32 -1.60
C TRP A 240 6.50 7.84 -1.69
N LYS A 241 7.72 8.37 -1.89
CA LYS A 241 7.91 9.81 -2.10
C LYS A 241 7.27 10.32 -3.39
N ALA A 242 7.29 9.54 -4.46
CA ALA A 242 6.72 9.90 -5.75
C ALA A 242 5.22 9.56 -5.87
N LEU A 243 4.74 8.53 -5.15
CA LEU A 243 3.38 8.02 -5.29
C LEU A 243 2.30 9.08 -5.01
N PHE A 244 2.41 9.83 -3.91
CA PHE A 244 1.32 10.70 -3.47
C PHE A 244 1.08 11.94 -4.34
N PRO A 245 2.12 12.58 -4.93
CA PRO A 245 1.92 13.55 -6.01
C PRO A 245 1.11 12.98 -7.19
N VAL A 246 1.46 11.77 -7.66
CA VAL A 246 0.75 11.11 -8.76
C VAL A 246 -0.67 10.70 -8.35
N PHE A 247 -0.83 10.18 -7.13
CA PHE A 247 -2.13 9.83 -6.55
C PHE A 247 -3.06 11.06 -6.48
N ASN A 248 -2.54 12.21 -6.04
CA ASN A 248 -3.29 13.46 -6.04
C ASN A 248 -3.71 13.89 -7.44
N SER A 249 -2.80 13.82 -8.42
CA SER A 249 -3.08 14.13 -9.83
C SER A 249 -4.16 13.23 -10.41
N VAL A 250 -4.07 11.92 -10.18
CA VAL A 250 -5.07 10.94 -10.64
C VAL A 250 -6.44 11.20 -10.02
N PHE A 251 -6.53 11.49 -8.72
CA PHE A 251 -7.82 11.82 -8.09
C PHE A 251 -8.38 13.18 -8.50
N ASN A 252 -7.53 14.13 -8.89
CA ASN A 252 -7.99 15.39 -9.50
C ASN A 252 -8.64 15.18 -10.87
N LEU A 253 -8.08 14.27 -11.67
CA LEU A 253 -8.55 14.02 -13.03
C LEU A 253 -9.75 13.06 -13.05
N HIS A 254 -9.72 12.04 -12.20
CA HIS A 254 -10.60 10.87 -12.30
C HIS A 254 -11.40 10.60 -11.03
N GLY A 255 -11.38 11.48 -10.02
CA GLY A 255 -11.97 11.19 -8.72
C GLY A 255 -13.48 10.94 -8.77
N ALA A 256 -14.22 11.53 -9.72
CA ALA A 256 -15.65 11.22 -9.94
C ALA A 256 -15.86 9.73 -10.23
N THR A 257 -15.04 9.18 -11.13
CA THR A 257 -15.08 7.77 -11.55
C THR A 257 -14.52 6.87 -10.46
N LEU A 258 -13.35 7.20 -9.89
CA LEU A 258 -12.66 6.36 -8.91
C LEU A 258 -13.40 6.27 -7.57
N MET A 259 -14.16 7.30 -7.22
CA MET A 259 -14.99 7.33 -6.02
C MET A 259 -16.46 6.95 -6.33
N SER A 260 -16.80 6.55 -7.55
CA SER A 260 -18.16 6.12 -7.91
C SER A 260 -18.52 4.80 -7.22
N ARG A 261 -19.81 4.41 -7.23
CA ARG A 261 -20.25 3.12 -6.66
C ARG A 261 -19.69 1.92 -7.43
N GLU A 262 -19.44 2.08 -8.73
CA GLU A 262 -18.86 1.02 -9.55
C GLU A 262 -17.45 0.62 -9.09
N ASN A 263 -16.74 1.54 -8.45
CA ASN A 263 -15.39 1.37 -7.93
C ASN A 263 -15.34 1.24 -6.40
N ASP A 264 -16.45 0.89 -5.72
CA ASP A 264 -16.49 0.73 -4.26
C ASP A 264 -15.43 -0.26 -3.75
N ARG A 265 -15.22 -1.37 -4.47
CA ARG A 265 -14.18 -2.35 -4.14
C ARG A 265 -12.79 -1.72 -4.14
N PHE A 266 -12.46 -0.94 -5.17
CA PHE A 266 -11.19 -0.24 -5.27
C PHE A 266 -11.02 0.76 -4.13
N LEU A 267 -12.05 1.60 -3.89
CA LEU A 267 -11.99 2.61 -2.84
C LEU A 267 -11.81 2.00 -1.45
N LYS A 268 -12.55 0.93 -1.13
CA LYS A 268 -12.39 0.16 0.12
C LYS A 268 -10.96 -0.33 0.29
N GLN A 269 -10.39 -0.93 -0.76
CA GLN A 269 -9.05 -1.50 -0.70
C GLN A 269 -7.96 -0.43 -0.57
N VAL A 270 -8.08 0.70 -1.28
CA VAL A 270 -7.17 1.85 -1.12
C VAL A 270 -7.27 2.42 0.29
N ALA A 271 -8.48 2.60 0.81
CA ALA A 271 -8.70 3.03 2.19
C ALA A 271 -8.02 2.07 3.19
N PHE A 272 -8.13 0.76 2.97
CA PHE A 272 -7.51 -0.26 3.82
C PHE A 272 -5.99 -0.14 3.83
N HIS A 273 -5.39 -0.06 2.64
CA HIS A 273 -3.94 0.07 2.54
C HIS A 273 -3.43 1.39 3.11
N LEU A 274 -4.16 2.50 2.94
CA LEU A 274 -3.81 3.76 3.58
C LEU A 274 -3.88 3.62 5.11
N LEU A 275 -4.97 3.12 5.68
CA LEU A 275 -5.05 2.93 7.14
C LEU A 275 -3.93 1.98 7.65
N ARG A 276 -3.59 0.94 6.90
CA ARG A 276 -2.46 0.06 7.22
C ARG A 276 -1.11 0.77 7.20
N LEU A 277 -0.87 1.64 6.22
CA LEU A 277 0.36 2.46 6.15
C LEU A 277 0.43 3.52 7.25
N ALA A 278 -0.70 3.93 7.83
CA ALA A 278 -0.74 4.83 8.97
C ALA A 278 -0.18 4.18 10.25
N VAL A 279 -0.15 2.86 10.32
CA VAL A 279 0.45 2.07 11.41
C VAL A 279 1.97 1.92 11.27
N PHE A 280 2.52 2.27 10.10
CA PHE A 280 3.90 1.91 9.72
C PHE A 280 4.95 2.59 10.61
N ARG A 281 6.09 1.92 10.87
CA ARG A 281 7.13 2.46 11.77
C ARG A 281 7.80 3.73 11.21
N ASN A 282 7.93 3.82 9.90
CA ASN A 282 8.56 4.95 9.23
C ASN A 282 7.64 6.19 9.22
N ASP A 283 8.07 7.24 9.91
CA ASP A 283 7.32 8.51 10.01
C ASP A 283 7.07 9.16 8.65
N ASN A 284 8.04 9.08 7.73
CA ASN A 284 7.94 9.66 6.40
C ASN A 284 6.85 9.00 5.54
N ILE A 285 6.60 7.71 5.75
CA ILE A 285 5.51 6.96 5.10
C ILE A 285 4.16 7.31 5.75
N ARG A 286 4.10 7.39 7.08
CA ARG A 286 2.87 7.78 7.79
C ARG A 286 2.38 9.17 7.38
N LYS A 287 3.27 10.18 7.38
CA LYS A 287 2.93 11.55 6.94
C LYS A 287 2.31 11.59 5.55
N ARG A 288 2.88 10.82 4.62
CA ARG A 288 2.37 10.69 3.24
C ARG A 288 1.02 10.00 3.17
N THR A 289 0.83 9.02 4.02
CA THR A 289 -0.43 8.30 4.15
C THR A 289 -1.54 9.22 4.66
N VAL A 290 -1.25 10.09 5.63
CA VAL A 290 -2.17 11.14 6.10
C VAL A 290 -2.60 12.03 4.92
N ILE A 291 -1.66 12.44 4.07
CA ILE A 291 -1.98 13.17 2.83
C ILE A 291 -2.85 12.33 1.89
N GLY A 292 -2.59 11.03 1.75
CA GLY A 292 -3.46 10.10 1.02
C GLY A 292 -4.90 10.10 1.49
N LEU A 293 -5.12 10.02 2.80
CA LEU A 293 -6.45 10.09 3.39
C LEU A 293 -7.10 11.45 3.13
N LEU A 294 -6.37 12.55 3.26
CA LEU A 294 -6.86 13.89 2.94
C LEU A 294 -7.25 14.04 1.46
N ILE A 295 -6.53 13.40 0.54
CA ILE A 295 -6.89 13.37 -0.90
C ILE A 295 -8.24 12.66 -1.11
N LEU A 296 -8.50 11.55 -0.40
CA LEU A 296 -9.80 10.87 -0.46
C LEU A 296 -10.93 11.77 0.07
N VAL A 297 -10.70 12.42 1.22
CA VAL A 297 -11.66 13.36 1.84
C VAL A 297 -11.97 14.52 0.89
N ARG A 298 -10.92 15.11 0.32
CA ARG A 298 -11.02 16.21 -0.65
C ARG A 298 -11.81 15.80 -1.88
N SER A 299 -11.53 14.62 -2.42
CA SER A 299 -12.26 14.07 -3.57
C SER A 299 -13.73 13.84 -3.22
N SER A 300 -14.01 13.35 -2.00
CA SER A 300 -15.39 13.16 -1.52
C SER A 300 -16.16 14.48 -1.49
N PHE A 301 -15.55 15.57 -0.98
CA PHE A 301 -16.15 16.90 -1.03
C PHE A 301 -16.36 17.38 -2.46
N TYR A 302 -15.31 17.33 -3.28
CA TYR A 302 -15.34 17.88 -4.64
C TYR A 302 -16.44 17.25 -5.50
N TYR A 303 -16.60 15.93 -5.43
CA TYR A 303 -17.53 15.21 -6.31
C TYR A 303 -18.91 14.93 -5.69
N PHE A 304 -19.03 14.85 -4.36
CA PHE A 304 -20.29 14.46 -3.70
C PHE A 304 -20.79 15.44 -2.64
N MET A 305 -20.06 16.53 -2.36
CA MET A 305 -20.43 17.57 -1.38
C MET A 305 -20.56 17.07 0.07
N GLN A 306 -20.19 15.81 0.36
CA GLN A 306 -20.31 15.19 1.68
C GLN A 306 -19.25 14.10 1.88
N THR A 307 -19.00 13.75 3.15
CA THR A 307 -18.03 12.71 3.54
C THR A 307 -18.70 11.45 4.08
N ALA A 308 -20.03 11.41 4.19
CA ALA A 308 -20.75 10.33 4.89
C ALA A 308 -20.39 8.92 4.36
N ARG A 309 -20.38 8.72 3.03
CA ARG A 309 -20.00 7.43 2.43
C ARG A 309 -18.55 7.07 2.71
N LEU A 310 -17.63 8.02 2.57
CA LEU A 310 -16.21 7.80 2.87
C LEU A 310 -15.99 7.49 4.36
N ARG A 311 -16.72 8.16 5.26
CA ARG A 311 -16.70 7.91 6.70
C ARG A 311 -17.12 6.47 7.00
N VAL A 312 -18.28 6.04 6.50
CA VAL A 312 -18.77 4.65 6.64
C VAL A 312 -17.74 3.65 6.12
N MET A 313 -17.17 3.90 4.93
CA MET A 313 -16.13 3.05 4.34
C MET A 313 -14.90 2.96 5.23
N LEU A 314 -14.36 4.08 5.71
CA LEU A 314 -13.17 4.13 6.56
C LEU A 314 -13.43 3.47 7.92
N THR A 315 -14.63 3.62 8.50
CA THR A 315 -15.01 2.97 9.75
C THR A 315 -15.08 1.44 9.60
N ILE A 316 -15.69 0.92 8.53
CA ILE A 316 -15.68 -0.52 8.21
C ILE A 316 -14.25 -1.02 8.07
N THR A 317 -13.47 -0.31 7.27
CA THR A 317 -12.09 -0.66 6.96
C THR A 317 -11.18 -0.62 8.18
N LEU A 318 -11.42 0.32 9.10
CA LEU A 318 -10.72 0.38 10.38
C LEU A 318 -11.05 -0.85 11.23
N SER A 319 -12.31 -1.27 11.31
CA SER A 319 -12.70 -2.50 12.02
C SER A 319 -11.99 -3.73 11.46
N GLU A 320 -11.89 -3.85 10.13
CA GLU A 320 -11.11 -4.91 9.48
C GLU A 320 -9.62 -4.82 9.85
N LEU A 321 -9.03 -3.62 9.82
CA LEU A 321 -7.64 -3.41 10.18
C LEU A 321 -7.34 -3.79 11.64
N MET A 322 -8.26 -3.54 12.57
CA MET A 322 -8.09 -3.88 13.98
C MET A 322 -7.94 -5.39 14.21
N SER A 323 -8.44 -6.22 13.28
CA SER A 323 -8.24 -7.68 13.33
C SER A 323 -6.86 -8.11 12.80
N ASP A 324 -6.28 -7.32 11.89
CA ASP A 324 -4.99 -7.60 11.25
C ASP A 324 -3.79 -7.02 12.02
N VAL A 325 -3.99 -5.91 12.73
CA VAL A 325 -2.95 -5.20 13.47
C VAL A 325 -2.90 -5.70 14.91
N GLN A 326 -1.70 -5.92 15.43
CA GLN A 326 -1.53 -6.15 16.87
C GLN A 326 -1.83 -4.86 17.62
N VAL A 327 -2.99 -4.80 18.26
CA VAL A 327 -3.49 -3.61 18.97
C VAL A 327 -3.12 -3.60 20.45
N THR A 328 -2.81 -4.77 21.00
CA THR A 328 -2.34 -4.95 22.38
C THR A 328 -0.98 -5.65 22.42
N GLN A 329 -0.21 -5.35 23.47
CA GLN A 329 1.05 -5.99 23.79
C GLN A 329 1.02 -6.47 25.25
N MET A 330 1.59 -7.64 25.52
CA MET A 330 1.69 -8.16 26.89
C MET A 330 2.94 -7.61 27.57
N LYS A 331 2.77 -7.03 28.76
CA LYS A 331 3.86 -6.59 29.63
C LYS A 331 4.53 -7.77 30.33
N SER A 332 5.68 -7.51 30.94
CA SER A 332 6.41 -8.49 31.76
C SER A 332 5.65 -8.96 32.99
N ASP A 333 4.67 -8.18 33.47
CA ASP A 333 3.77 -8.51 34.57
C ASP A 333 2.54 -9.33 34.14
N GLY A 334 2.40 -9.63 32.85
CA GLY A 334 1.26 -10.36 32.28
C GLY A 334 0.03 -9.51 31.96
N THR A 335 0.05 -8.21 32.24
CA THR A 335 -1.05 -7.30 31.87
C THR A 335 -0.95 -6.89 30.39
N LEU A 336 -2.09 -6.53 29.79
CA LEU A 336 -2.14 -6.04 28.41
C LEU A 336 -2.01 -4.50 28.39
N GLU A 337 -1.27 -3.98 27.41
CA GLU A 337 -1.15 -2.56 27.13
C GLU A 337 -1.36 -2.24 25.65
N GLU A 338 -1.61 -0.96 25.34
CA GLU A 338 -1.68 -0.46 23.97
C GLU A 338 -0.35 -0.72 23.23
N SER A 339 -0.42 -1.32 22.05
CA SER A 339 0.76 -1.57 21.22
C SER A 339 1.32 -0.28 20.59
N GLY A 340 2.59 -0.34 20.16
CA GLY A 340 3.20 0.77 19.41
C GLY A 340 2.52 1.02 18.05
N GLU A 341 1.92 0.00 17.45
CA GLU A 341 1.13 0.05 16.24
C GLU A 341 -0.15 0.89 16.44
N ALA A 342 -0.94 0.57 17.48
CA ALA A 342 -2.15 1.32 17.81
C ALA A 342 -1.86 2.80 18.09
N ARG A 343 -0.78 3.09 18.85
CA ARG A 343 -0.37 4.47 19.13
C ARG A 343 0.04 5.25 17.88
N ARG A 344 0.69 4.58 16.92
CA ARG A 344 1.05 5.20 15.63
C ARG A 344 -0.18 5.51 14.79
N LEU A 345 -1.15 4.59 14.74
CA LEU A 345 -2.40 4.79 14.04
C LEU A 345 -3.17 5.99 14.60
N ARG A 346 -3.35 6.03 15.93
CA ARG A 346 -3.95 7.17 16.64
C ARG A 346 -3.31 8.49 16.24
N LYS A 347 -1.98 8.57 16.34
CA LYS A 347 -1.22 9.77 15.98
C LYS A 347 -1.46 10.20 14.53
N SER A 348 -1.52 9.25 13.59
CA SER A 348 -1.80 9.56 12.19
C SER A 348 -3.22 10.04 11.94
N LEU A 349 -4.21 9.52 12.68
CA LEU A 349 -5.59 10.03 12.62
C LEU A 349 -5.67 11.44 13.21
N GLU A 350 -5.04 11.70 14.36
CA GLU A 350 -4.95 13.04 14.95
C GLU A 350 -4.25 14.04 14.00
N GLU A 351 -3.16 13.64 13.36
CA GLU A 351 -2.41 14.46 12.40
C GLU A 351 -3.24 14.79 11.14
N MET A 352 -4.19 13.94 10.75
CA MET A 352 -5.12 14.21 9.66
C MET A 352 -6.03 15.42 9.95
N ALA A 353 -6.38 15.64 11.22
CA ALA A 353 -7.24 16.76 11.64
C ALA A 353 -6.45 18.03 12.05
N ASP A 354 -5.11 18.01 11.97
CA ASP A 354 -4.27 19.14 12.35
C ASP A 354 -4.10 20.14 11.17
N GLU A 355 -5.00 21.10 11.10
CA GLU A 355 -4.99 22.19 10.10
C GLU A 355 -3.64 22.93 10.08
N ALA A 356 -3.09 23.26 11.25
CA ALA A 356 -1.87 24.07 11.35
C ALA A 356 -0.64 23.36 10.78
N ARG A 357 -0.58 22.04 10.89
CA ARG A 357 0.53 21.23 10.35
C ARG A 357 0.33 20.81 8.90
N SER A 358 -0.91 20.83 8.40
CA SER A 358 -1.26 20.33 7.07
C SER A 358 -0.43 20.96 5.94
N HIS A 359 -0.19 22.28 5.98
CA HIS A 359 0.61 22.98 4.96
C HIS A 359 2.06 22.47 4.88
N ASN A 360 2.69 22.25 6.03
CA ASN A 360 4.04 21.70 6.09
C ASN A 360 4.06 20.25 5.59
N LEU A 361 3.05 19.44 5.95
CA LEU A 361 2.93 18.05 5.49
C LEU A 361 2.77 17.96 3.97
N LEU A 362 1.95 18.81 3.36
CA LEU A 362 1.80 18.88 1.91
C LEU A 362 3.14 19.17 1.23
N ARG A 363 3.87 20.18 1.73
CA ARG A 363 5.18 20.58 1.21
C ARG A 363 6.20 19.44 1.33
N GLU A 364 6.28 18.78 2.49
CA GLU A 364 7.16 17.61 2.72
C GLU A 364 6.81 16.41 1.83
N CYS A 365 5.55 16.32 1.39
CA CYS A 365 5.04 15.28 0.51
C CYS A 365 5.13 15.65 -0.98
N GLY A 366 5.69 16.82 -1.33
CA GLY A 366 5.86 17.25 -2.71
C GLY A 366 4.57 17.77 -3.38
N LEU A 367 3.58 18.16 -2.58
CA LEU A 367 2.33 18.76 -3.05
C LEU A 367 2.33 20.27 -2.82
N PRO A 368 1.62 21.04 -3.66
CA PRO A 368 1.45 22.46 -3.42
C PRO A 368 0.55 22.70 -2.20
N GLU A 369 0.73 23.83 -1.51
CA GLU A 369 0.01 24.14 -0.25
C GLU A 369 -1.51 24.29 -0.45
N ASN A 370 -1.93 24.60 -1.67
CA ASN A 370 -3.33 24.69 -2.06
C ASN A 370 -3.89 23.35 -2.59
N ALA A 371 -3.16 22.23 -2.48
CA ALA A 371 -3.62 20.93 -2.97
C ALA A 371 -4.94 20.45 -2.32
N LEU A 372 -5.29 20.97 -1.14
CA LEU A 372 -6.54 20.65 -0.43
C LEU A 372 -7.71 21.56 -0.79
N VAL A 373 -7.49 22.61 -1.57
CA VAL A 373 -8.54 23.55 -1.98
C VAL A 373 -9.50 22.86 -2.94
N VAL A 374 -10.80 22.92 -2.64
CA VAL A 374 -11.89 22.31 -3.40
C VAL A 374 -12.73 23.44 -3.98
N ILE A 375 -12.47 23.84 -5.22
CA ILE A 375 -13.30 24.80 -5.95
C ILE A 375 -13.93 24.07 -7.14
N PRO A 376 -15.17 23.55 -6.99
CA PRO A 376 -15.89 22.93 -8.11
C PRO A 376 -16.16 23.96 -9.21
N GLU A 377 -16.11 23.56 -10.48
CA GLU A 377 -16.29 24.45 -11.65
C GLU A 377 -17.58 25.30 -11.63
N LYS A 378 -18.58 24.91 -10.85
CA LYS A 378 -19.89 25.58 -10.74
C LYS A 378 -20.02 26.51 -9.53
N LEU A 379 -19.02 26.55 -8.65
CA LEU A 379 -19.08 27.28 -7.38
C LEU A 379 -17.88 28.20 -7.24
N SER A 380 -18.11 29.41 -6.73
CA SER A 380 -17.07 30.41 -6.49
C SER A 380 -16.33 30.22 -5.17
N GLU A 381 -16.78 29.29 -4.32
CA GLU A 381 -16.32 29.15 -2.94
C GLU A 381 -15.66 27.79 -2.68
N ASN A 382 -14.63 27.81 -1.82
CA ASN A 382 -13.95 26.62 -1.36
C ASN A 382 -14.86 25.80 -0.45
N GLN A 383 -15.10 24.54 -0.82
CA GLN A 383 -15.94 23.64 -0.04
C GLN A 383 -15.18 22.79 0.98
N TRP A 384 -13.85 22.90 0.99
CA TRP A 384 -13.04 22.23 2.00
C TRP A 384 -13.42 22.71 3.40
N SER A 385 -13.78 21.78 4.28
CA SER A 385 -14.16 22.07 5.66
C SER A 385 -13.33 21.29 6.66
N TRP A 386 -12.50 21.98 7.43
CA TRP A 386 -11.71 21.37 8.51
C TRP A 386 -12.57 20.83 9.64
N SER A 387 -13.76 21.38 9.89
CA SER A 387 -14.68 20.85 10.91
C SER A 387 -15.18 19.45 10.53
N GLU A 388 -15.45 19.20 9.25
CA GLU A 388 -15.84 17.88 8.77
C GLU A 388 -14.68 16.90 8.74
N VAL A 389 -13.47 17.34 8.38
CA VAL A 389 -12.25 16.52 8.46
C VAL A 389 -12.00 16.10 9.91
N LYS A 390 -12.15 17.04 10.86
CA LYS A 390 -12.07 16.77 12.29
C LYS A 390 -13.15 15.80 12.75
N TYR A 391 -14.40 16.01 12.34
CA TYR A 391 -15.50 15.08 12.67
C TYR A 391 -15.24 13.65 12.15
N LEU A 392 -14.69 13.51 10.94
CA LEU A 392 -14.27 12.22 10.39
C LEU A 392 -13.15 11.61 11.24
N SER A 393 -12.10 12.37 11.56
CA SER A 393 -11.01 11.92 12.41
C SER A 393 -11.51 11.46 13.78
N ASP A 394 -12.33 12.26 14.45
CA ASP A 394 -12.91 11.97 15.76
C ASP A 394 -13.76 10.70 15.71
N SER A 395 -14.50 10.48 14.62
CA SER A 395 -15.27 9.24 14.41
C SER A 395 -14.37 8.00 14.30
N LEU A 396 -13.23 8.11 13.60
CA LEU A 396 -12.27 7.02 13.47
C LEU A 396 -11.51 6.78 14.78
N LEU A 397 -11.16 7.83 15.50
CA LEU A 397 -10.54 7.74 16.82
C LEU A 397 -11.47 7.07 17.83
N LEU A 398 -12.76 7.43 17.84
CA LEU A 398 -13.76 6.79 18.70
C LEU A 398 -13.86 5.28 18.43
N ALA A 399 -13.87 4.87 17.15
CA ALA A 399 -13.87 3.45 16.76
C ALA A 399 -12.56 2.72 17.16
N LEU A 400 -11.41 3.39 17.00
CA LEU A 400 -10.12 2.87 17.44
C LEU A 400 -10.08 2.69 18.97
N ASP A 401 -10.54 3.69 19.72
CA ASP A 401 -10.58 3.70 21.18
C ASP A 401 -11.48 2.61 21.75
N ALA A 402 -12.71 2.52 21.28
CA ALA A 402 -13.65 1.48 21.72
C ALA A 402 -13.09 0.07 21.43
N SER A 403 -12.45 -0.12 20.28
CA SER A 403 -11.83 -1.39 19.90
C SER A 403 -10.61 -1.73 20.76
N LEU A 404 -9.78 -0.74 21.10
CA LEU A 404 -8.63 -0.91 21.99
C LEU A 404 -9.05 -1.22 23.42
N GLU A 405 -10.00 -0.47 23.97
CA GLU A 405 -10.53 -0.72 25.31
C GLU A 405 -11.12 -2.13 25.42
N HIS A 406 -11.89 -2.55 24.42
CA HIS A 406 -12.40 -3.92 24.34
C HIS A 406 -11.29 -4.97 24.33
N ALA A 407 -10.28 -4.79 23.49
CA ALA A 407 -9.16 -5.72 23.38
C ALA A 407 -8.32 -5.82 24.67
N LEU A 408 -8.18 -4.72 25.41
CA LEU A 408 -7.47 -4.69 26.70
C LEU A 408 -8.26 -5.42 27.80
N LEU A 409 -9.58 -5.35 27.76
CA LEU A 409 -10.47 -6.02 28.72
C LEU A 409 -10.63 -7.52 28.48
N ALA A 410 -10.15 -8.07 27.36
CA ALA A 410 -10.33 -9.48 26.99
C ALA A 410 -9.89 -10.48 28.08
N SER A 411 -8.90 -10.14 28.90
CA SER A 411 -8.44 -10.98 30.02
C SER A 411 -9.36 -10.94 31.25
N VAL A 412 -10.17 -9.89 31.41
CA VAL A 412 -11.00 -9.60 32.59
C VAL A 412 -12.50 -9.86 32.34
N MET A 413 -12.94 -9.79 31.08
CA MET A 413 -14.36 -9.94 30.69
C MET A 413 -15.00 -11.27 31.11
N THR A 414 -14.21 -12.34 31.32
CA THR A 414 -14.74 -13.62 31.81
C THR A 414 -15.14 -13.59 33.29
N MET A 415 -14.62 -12.62 34.06
CA MET A 415 -14.88 -12.48 35.49
C MET A 415 -15.84 -11.34 35.82
N ASP A 416 -15.85 -10.25 35.04
CA ASP A 416 -16.74 -9.11 35.22
C ASP A 416 -17.66 -8.88 34.01
N ARG A 417 -18.91 -9.32 34.15
CA ARG A 417 -19.95 -9.20 33.11
C ARG A 417 -20.39 -7.75 32.88
N TYR A 418 -20.30 -6.88 33.89
CA TYR A 418 -20.65 -5.46 33.72
C TYR A 418 -19.64 -4.75 32.84
N SER A 419 -18.34 -4.99 33.05
CA SER A 419 -17.28 -4.47 32.17
C SER A 419 -17.42 -4.97 30.73
N ALA A 420 -17.86 -6.22 30.53
CA ALA A 420 -18.13 -6.75 29.20
C ALA A 420 -19.29 -6.01 28.51
N ALA A 421 -20.41 -5.81 29.20
CA ALA A 421 -21.56 -5.07 28.68
C ALA A 421 -21.20 -3.60 28.37
N GLU A 422 -20.46 -2.91 29.25
CA GLU A 422 -20.01 -1.54 28.99
C GLU A 422 -19.12 -1.47 27.74
N SER A 423 -18.24 -2.44 27.56
CA SER A 423 -17.37 -2.53 26.38
C SER A 423 -18.17 -2.71 25.08
N PHE A 424 -19.16 -3.62 25.05
CA PHE A 424 -20.04 -3.79 23.89
C PHE A 424 -20.89 -2.54 23.62
N HIS A 425 -21.33 -1.82 24.65
CA HIS A 425 -22.05 -0.56 24.49
C HIS A 425 -21.18 0.52 23.83
N LYS A 426 -19.92 0.68 24.26
CA LYS A 426 -18.97 1.62 23.65
C LYS A 426 -18.71 1.27 22.17
N LEU A 427 -18.54 -0.01 21.86
CA LEU A 427 -18.40 -0.47 20.47
C LEU A 427 -19.65 -0.17 19.64
N ALA A 428 -20.84 -0.45 20.17
CA ALA A 428 -22.09 -0.14 19.50
C ALA A 428 -22.21 1.36 19.18
N LEU A 429 -21.85 2.25 20.12
CA LEU A 429 -21.84 3.70 19.88
C LEU A 429 -20.81 4.11 18.82
N ALA A 430 -19.59 3.58 18.91
CA ALA A 430 -18.51 3.94 18.00
C ALA A 430 -18.78 3.51 16.56
N PHE A 431 -19.43 2.37 16.37
CA PHE A 431 -19.80 1.82 15.07
C PHE A 431 -21.21 2.19 14.60
N ALA A 432 -21.94 3.05 15.32
CA ALA A 432 -23.29 3.50 14.95
C ALA A 432 -23.45 4.02 13.50
N PRO A 433 -22.45 4.69 12.88
CA PRO A 433 -22.56 5.10 11.47
C PRO A 433 -22.63 3.93 10.47
N VAL A 434 -22.25 2.72 10.88
CA VAL A 434 -22.20 1.51 10.05
C VAL A 434 -23.29 0.54 10.55
N PRO A 435 -24.46 0.44 9.87
CA PRO A 435 -25.60 -0.31 10.38
C PRO A 435 -25.28 -1.77 10.74
N ASP A 436 -24.53 -2.49 9.89
CA ASP A 436 -24.24 -3.91 10.12
C ASP A 436 -23.37 -4.13 11.36
N LEU A 437 -22.32 -3.33 11.53
CA LEU A 437 -21.46 -3.39 12.73
C LEU A 437 -22.20 -2.91 13.97
N HIS A 438 -23.04 -1.89 13.84
CA HIS A 438 -23.86 -1.40 14.94
C HIS A 438 -24.84 -2.46 15.43
N ILE A 439 -25.56 -3.13 14.52
CA ILE A 439 -26.46 -4.25 14.84
C ILE A 439 -25.68 -5.38 15.52
N MET A 440 -24.53 -5.77 14.96
CA MET A 440 -23.69 -6.83 15.52
C MET A 440 -23.31 -6.54 16.98
N TRP A 441 -22.82 -5.34 17.28
CA TRP A 441 -22.43 -4.97 18.65
C TRP A 441 -23.62 -4.82 19.60
N LEU A 442 -24.78 -4.35 19.12
CA LEU A 442 -26.02 -4.33 19.91
C LEU A 442 -26.53 -5.74 20.24
N LEU A 443 -26.35 -6.71 19.33
CA LEU A 443 -26.69 -8.11 19.61
C LEU A 443 -25.76 -8.69 20.67
N HIS A 444 -24.44 -8.46 20.59
CA HIS A 444 -23.51 -8.86 21.65
C HIS A 444 -23.82 -8.20 23.00
N LEU A 445 -24.22 -6.93 23.00
CA LEU A 445 -24.69 -6.25 24.22
C LEU A 445 -25.97 -6.88 24.77
N CYS A 446 -26.91 -7.24 23.90
CA CYS A 446 -28.15 -7.94 24.27
C CYS A 446 -27.83 -9.27 24.96
N ASP A 447 -26.95 -10.08 24.38
CA ASP A 447 -26.52 -11.37 24.94
C ASP A 447 -25.87 -11.18 26.32
N ALA A 448 -24.99 -10.18 26.47
CA ALA A 448 -24.39 -9.86 27.76
C ALA A 448 -25.44 -9.48 28.83
N HIS A 449 -26.44 -8.67 28.47
CA HIS A 449 -27.54 -8.35 29.39
C HIS A 449 -28.42 -9.57 29.74
N GLN A 450 -28.65 -10.49 28.79
CA GLN A 450 -29.35 -11.74 29.08
C GLN A 450 -28.58 -12.62 30.06
N GLU A 451 -27.26 -12.75 29.89
CA GLU A 451 -26.39 -13.48 30.82
C GLU A 451 -26.38 -12.86 32.23
N MET A 452 -26.62 -11.55 32.33
CA MET A 452 -26.75 -10.80 33.58
C MET A 452 -28.18 -10.83 34.16
N GLN A 453 -29.16 -11.42 33.44
CA GLN A 453 -30.59 -11.37 33.76
C GLN A 453 -31.18 -9.96 33.80
N SER A 454 -30.54 -9.01 33.11
CA SER A 454 -30.98 -7.64 32.89
C SER A 454 -31.96 -7.58 31.71
N TRP A 455 -33.17 -8.12 31.92
CA TRP A 455 -34.16 -8.29 30.84
C TRP A 455 -34.65 -6.98 30.22
N ALA A 456 -34.68 -5.89 31.00
CA ALA A 456 -35.12 -4.59 30.51
C ALA A 456 -34.12 -4.01 29.50
N GLU A 457 -32.83 -4.04 29.84
CA GLU A 457 -31.73 -3.57 28.99
C GLU A 457 -31.56 -4.46 27.76
N ALA A 458 -31.70 -5.78 27.90
CA ALA A 458 -31.73 -6.70 26.75
C ALA A 458 -32.88 -6.38 25.78
N ALA A 459 -34.08 -6.11 26.31
CA ALA A 459 -35.23 -5.70 25.50
C ALA A 459 -34.99 -4.35 24.79
N GLN A 460 -34.35 -3.38 25.45
CA GLN A 460 -33.95 -2.11 24.82
C GLN A 460 -32.97 -2.33 23.67
N CYS A 461 -31.99 -3.21 23.83
CA CYS A 461 -31.06 -3.56 22.75
C CYS A 461 -31.81 -4.17 21.54
N ALA A 462 -32.74 -5.10 21.79
CA ALA A 462 -33.54 -5.71 20.73
C ALA A 462 -34.42 -4.69 19.98
N VAL A 463 -35.03 -3.75 20.70
CA VAL A 463 -35.80 -2.64 20.10
C VAL A 463 -34.89 -1.73 19.28
N ALA A 464 -33.68 -1.42 19.76
CA ALA A 464 -32.70 -0.63 19.01
C ALA A 464 -32.29 -1.32 17.71
N VAL A 465 -32.00 -2.63 17.74
CA VAL A 465 -31.71 -3.43 16.55
C VAL A 465 -32.87 -3.38 15.56
N ALA A 466 -34.11 -3.57 16.02
CA ALA A 466 -35.30 -3.50 15.16
C ALA A 466 -35.45 -2.11 14.52
N GLY A 467 -35.16 -1.04 15.27
CA GLY A 467 -35.18 0.34 14.76
C GLY A 467 -34.16 0.57 13.63
N VAL A 468 -32.93 0.09 13.80
CA VAL A 468 -31.87 0.20 12.78
C VAL A 468 -32.26 -0.60 11.52
N VAL A 469 -32.71 -1.85 11.68
CA VAL A 469 -33.17 -2.69 10.58
C VAL A 469 -34.33 -2.04 9.82
N MET A 470 -35.29 -1.45 10.53
CA MET A 470 -36.41 -0.73 9.92
C MET A 470 -35.91 0.50 9.13
N GLN A 471 -34.98 1.29 9.68
CA GLN A 471 -34.42 2.45 9.01
C GLN A 471 -33.68 2.04 7.72
N VAL A 472 -32.85 1.00 7.79
CA VAL A 472 -32.15 0.44 6.64
C VAL A 472 -33.14 0.01 5.57
N ASN A 473 -34.13 -0.82 5.91
CA ASN A 473 -35.13 -1.32 4.97
C ASN A 473 -36.01 -0.20 4.40
N TYR A 474 -36.34 0.84 5.18
CA TYR A 474 -37.10 1.98 4.67
C TYR A 474 -36.28 2.82 3.68
N CYS A 475 -34.99 3.06 3.97
CA CYS A 475 -34.08 3.73 3.06
C CYS A 475 -33.86 2.93 1.77
N TYR A 476 -33.70 1.60 1.86
CA TYR A 476 -33.60 0.73 0.68
C TYR A 476 -34.93 0.63 -0.08
N GLY A 477 -36.07 0.54 0.60
CA GLY A 477 -37.40 0.50 -0.01
C GLY A 477 -37.78 1.79 -0.73
N ALA A 478 -37.31 2.95 -0.27
CA ALA A 478 -37.45 4.23 -0.97
C ALA A 478 -36.50 4.37 -2.18
N CYS A 479 -35.39 3.62 -2.20
CA CYS A 479 -34.45 3.59 -3.32
C CYS A 479 -34.76 2.50 -4.36
N ASN A 480 -35.46 1.43 -3.98
CA ASN A 480 -35.71 0.26 -4.83
C ASN A 480 -37.07 0.32 -5.55
N ALA A 481 -37.30 1.41 -6.29
CA ALA A 481 -38.03 1.32 -7.55
C ALA A 481 -37.17 0.69 -8.67
N ILE A 482 -35.94 0.22 -8.37
CA ILE A 482 -35.06 -0.50 -9.29
C ILE A 482 -34.30 -1.61 -8.50
N ASP A 483 -34.58 -2.84 -8.93
CA ASP A 483 -34.06 -4.19 -8.62
C ASP A 483 -33.32 -4.54 -7.31
N VAL A 484 -33.92 -5.54 -6.65
CA VAL A 484 -33.43 -6.29 -5.48
C VAL A 484 -32.94 -7.64 -5.95
N THR A 485 -31.64 -7.92 -5.86
CA THR A 485 -31.03 -9.25 -5.69
C THR A 485 -29.51 -9.08 -5.71
N ASP A 486 -28.85 -9.25 -4.55
CA ASP A 486 -27.46 -9.76 -4.43
C ASP A 486 -26.80 -9.56 -3.05
N ILE A 487 -27.45 -8.96 -2.04
CA ILE A 487 -26.80 -8.74 -0.73
C ILE A 487 -27.10 -9.83 0.32
N TYR A 488 -28.05 -10.73 0.08
CA TYR A 488 -28.34 -11.85 1.01
C TYR A 488 -28.05 -13.20 0.35
N GLY A 489 -26.78 -13.60 0.37
CA GLY A 489 -26.36 -14.98 0.14
C GLY A 489 -26.13 -15.70 1.46
N VAL A 490 -27.00 -16.66 1.76
CA VAL A 490 -26.61 -17.88 2.49
C VAL A 490 -25.62 -18.66 1.63
#